data_AF-A0A2W4WZR9-F1
#
_entry.id   AF-A0A2W4WZR9-F1
#
_cell.length_a   1.000
_cell.length_b   1.000
_cell.length_c   1.000
_cell.angle_alpha   90.00
_cell.angle_beta   90.00
_cell.angle_gamma   90.00
#
_symmetry.space_group_name_H-M   'P 1'
#
loop_
_entity.id
_entity.type
_entity.pdbx_description
1 polymer ?
#
loop_
_entity_poly.entity_id
_entity_poly.type
_entity_poly.pdbx_seq_one_letter_code
_entity_poly.pdbx_strand_id
1 'polypeptide(L)'
;LGHQNTSSAANYEDYYCVAADGKALEIGVLRHELEAKPKQPKAEKRTTIYVDGLLKERFEAFGSGTHKEKITQLLDAAERNSSLERQLHSSNQRLELARQHIELLKAKQVETVMAQPSQGIALQSKPAPKSEPAHTPIPDDWRKMSNAELNGSHIPGSADEKIRRSIEAVQEFNAGLDKADQWSITPTVLQKLSGSNANRVKDYLSRHPDIAQMLKQYNSGFGYHQNRYRGDPREAMRWALAYGEYEW
;
A
#
# COMPACT_ATOMS: atom_id res chain seq x y z
N LEU A 1 -23.58 29.19 38.20
CA LEU A 1 -24.99 28.85 38.52
C LEU A 1 -25.14 27.57 39.37
N GLY A 2 -24.10 27.09 40.06
CA GLY A 2 -24.27 25.99 41.03
C GLY A 2 -24.69 24.63 40.45
N HIS A 3 -24.49 24.39 39.15
CA HIS A 3 -24.86 23.13 38.51
C HIS A 3 -23.77 22.07 38.69
N GLN A 4 -24.18 20.82 38.95
CA GLN A 4 -23.26 19.70 39.17
C GLN A 4 -22.91 18.91 37.90
N ASN A 5 -23.51 19.23 36.75
CA ASN A 5 -23.13 18.66 35.47
C ASN A 5 -22.95 19.76 34.40
N THR A 6 -22.09 19.49 33.42
CA THR A 6 -21.74 20.41 32.33
C THR A 6 -22.82 20.50 31.26
N SER A 7 -23.68 19.49 31.11
CA SER A 7 -24.79 19.48 30.15
C SER A 7 -25.85 20.53 30.48
N SER A 8 -26.08 20.85 31.77
CA SER A 8 -27.01 21.89 32.19
C SER A 8 -26.53 23.31 31.85
N ALA A 9 -25.25 23.50 31.52
CA ALA A 9 -24.72 24.79 31.10
C ALA A 9 -25.04 25.12 29.64
N ALA A 10 -25.33 24.11 28.81
CA ALA A 10 -25.61 24.30 27.38
C ALA A 10 -26.95 25.03 27.12
N ASN A 11 -27.90 25.00 28.06
CA ASN A 11 -29.17 25.73 27.95
C ASN A 11 -29.05 27.26 28.18
N TYR A 12 -27.85 27.79 28.42
CA TYR A 12 -27.61 29.23 28.56
C TYR A 12 -26.95 29.85 27.34
N GLU A 13 -26.78 29.09 26.25
CA GLU A 13 -26.17 29.61 25.01
C GLU A 13 -27.15 30.41 24.14
N ASP A 14 -28.46 30.43 24.50
CA ASP A 14 -29.50 31.13 23.74
C ASP A 14 -29.77 32.59 24.21
N TYR A 15 -29.02 33.10 25.19
CA TYR A 15 -29.16 34.49 25.64
C TYR A 15 -28.22 35.42 24.85
N TYR A 16 -28.79 36.39 24.14
CA TYR A 16 -28.05 37.48 23.52
C TYR A 16 -28.25 38.77 24.31
N CYS A 17 -27.18 39.55 24.45
CA CYS A 17 -27.23 40.83 25.16
C CYS A 17 -27.91 41.89 24.28
N VAL A 18 -28.99 42.50 24.79
CA VAL A 18 -29.69 43.62 24.16
C VAL A 18 -29.44 44.92 24.92
N ALA A 19 -29.54 46.05 24.22
CA ALA A 19 -29.54 47.37 24.84
C ALA A 19 -30.85 47.62 25.62
N ALA A 20 -30.89 48.70 26.42
CA ALA A 20 -32.06 49.05 27.24
C ALA A 20 -33.33 49.34 26.43
N ASP A 21 -33.20 49.57 25.12
CA ASP A 21 -34.29 49.74 24.16
C ASP A 21 -34.75 48.42 23.49
N GLY A 22 -34.17 47.29 23.90
CA GLY A 22 -34.52 45.95 23.41
C GLY A 22 -33.88 45.56 22.08
N LYS A 23 -32.98 46.38 21.51
CA LYS A 23 -32.27 46.04 20.27
C LYS A 23 -31.01 45.22 20.53
N ALA A 24 -30.69 44.31 19.62
CA ALA A 24 -29.47 43.51 19.68
C ALA A 24 -28.22 44.41 19.63
N LEU A 25 -27.28 44.21 20.55
CA LEU A 25 -26.02 44.95 20.54
C LEU A 25 -25.20 44.53 19.32
N GLU A 26 -25.11 45.40 18.32
CA GLU A 26 -24.21 45.18 17.19
C GLU A 26 -22.75 45.23 17.65
N ILE A 27 -21.96 44.25 17.23
CA ILE A 27 -20.54 44.11 17.59
C ILE A 27 -19.79 45.36 17.10
N GLY A 28 -19.44 46.24 18.03
CA GLY A 28 -18.64 47.44 17.77
C GLY A 28 -19.29 48.77 18.14
N VAL A 29 -20.57 48.81 18.52
CA VAL A 29 -21.26 50.08 18.85
C VAL A 29 -20.70 50.72 20.13
N LEU A 30 -20.45 49.91 21.18
CA LEU A 30 -19.78 50.35 22.41
C LEU A 30 -18.35 50.89 22.19
N ARG A 31 -17.73 50.61 21.04
CA ARG A 31 -16.37 51.08 20.73
C ARG A 31 -16.34 52.56 20.35
N HIS A 32 -17.40 53.04 19.69
CA HIS A 32 -17.51 54.44 19.28
C HIS A 32 -18.01 55.34 20.41
N GLU A 33 -18.91 54.84 21.26
CA GLU A 33 -19.47 55.61 22.38
C GLU A 33 -18.50 55.79 23.57
N LEU A 34 -17.55 54.85 23.76
CA LEU A 34 -16.65 54.87 24.93
C LEU A 34 -15.35 55.65 24.72
N GLU A 35 -15.09 56.21 23.52
CA GLU A 35 -13.82 56.86 23.13
C GLU A 35 -12.55 56.09 23.56
N ALA A 36 -12.67 54.78 23.76
CA ALA A 36 -11.66 53.98 24.42
C ALA A 36 -10.55 53.64 23.43
N LYS A 37 -9.35 54.19 23.66
CA LYS A 37 -8.16 53.77 22.91
C LYS A 37 -7.92 52.28 23.13
N PRO A 38 -7.78 51.46 22.08
CA PRO A 38 -7.57 50.03 22.23
C PRO A 38 -6.28 49.79 23.00
N LYS A 39 -6.37 49.33 24.25
CA LYS A 39 -5.21 48.73 24.92
C LYS A 39 -4.95 47.42 24.18
N GLN A 40 -3.83 47.33 23.47
CA GLN A 40 -3.38 46.05 22.96
C GLN A 40 -3.34 45.07 24.14
N PRO A 41 -3.93 43.87 24.02
CA PRO A 41 -3.77 42.86 25.03
C PRO A 41 -2.26 42.60 25.17
N LYS A 42 -1.72 42.78 26.37
CA LYS A 42 -0.38 42.29 26.72
C LYS A 42 -0.46 40.77 26.79
N ALA A 43 -0.64 40.12 25.65
CA ALA A 43 -0.39 38.71 25.51
C ALA A 43 1.13 38.55 25.57
N GLU A 44 1.67 38.33 26.77
CA GLU A 44 2.98 37.71 26.91
C GLU A 44 2.88 36.31 26.29
N LYS A 45 3.12 36.22 24.98
CA LYS A 45 3.40 34.95 24.32
C LYS A 45 4.73 34.46 24.87
N ARG A 46 4.70 33.80 26.02
CA ARG A 46 5.88 33.16 26.61
C ARG A 46 5.69 31.65 26.69
N THR A 47 5.50 31.05 25.53
CA THR A 47 6.09 29.74 25.23
C THR A 47 7.26 29.98 24.28
N THR A 48 8.31 30.64 24.77
CA THR A 48 9.62 30.58 24.12
C THR A 48 10.18 29.21 24.44
N ILE A 49 9.91 28.23 23.56
CA ILE A 49 10.69 27.00 23.50
C ILE A 49 12.11 27.46 23.20
N TYR A 50 13.03 27.25 24.13
CA TYR A 50 14.45 27.51 23.89
C TYR A 50 14.95 26.43 22.93
N VAL A 51 14.81 26.70 21.63
CA VAL A 51 15.32 25.82 20.60
C VAL A 51 16.84 25.97 20.61
N ASP A 52 17.54 24.90 20.96
CA ASP A 52 18.99 24.79 20.85
C ASP A 52 19.42 25.33 19.48
N GLY A 53 20.45 26.19 19.44
CA GLY A 53 20.86 26.91 18.23
C GLY A 53 21.14 25.97 17.07
N LEU A 54 21.67 24.78 17.38
CA LEU A 54 21.92 23.71 16.42
C LEU A 54 20.64 23.08 15.87
N LEU A 55 19.59 22.97 16.70
CA LEU A 55 18.28 22.46 16.28
C LEU A 55 17.58 23.48 15.37
N LYS A 56 17.72 24.77 15.68
CA LYS A 56 17.21 25.86 14.84
C LYS A 56 17.91 25.88 13.48
N GLU A 57 19.23 25.75 13.45
CA GLU A 57 19.99 25.68 12.20
C GLU A 57 19.59 24.46 11.37
N ARG A 58 19.48 23.28 11.98
CA ARG A 58 19.01 22.07 11.31
C ARG A 58 17.59 22.20 10.79
N PHE A 59 16.70 22.82 11.56
CA PHE A 59 15.33 23.08 11.14
C PHE A 59 15.30 24.04 9.95
N GLU A 60 16.10 25.11 9.97
CA GLU A 60 16.15 26.07 8.86
C GLU A 60 16.75 25.46 7.59
N ALA A 61 17.74 24.56 7.73
CA ALA A 61 18.28 23.78 6.63
C ALA A 61 17.35 22.65 6.17
N PHE A 62 16.31 22.30 6.94
CA PHE A 62 15.40 21.22 6.62
C PHE A 62 14.30 21.66 5.66
N GLY A 63 14.24 21.02 4.51
CA GLY A 63 13.19 21.25 3.51
C GLY A 63 13.23 22.65 2.90
N SER A 64 12.18 22.98 2.16
CA SER A 64 12.00 24.30 1.55
C SER A 64 10.62 24.86 1.85
N GLY A 65 10.49 26.19 1.79
CA GLY A 65 9.23 26.91 2.03
C GLY A 65 9.15 27.60 3.39
N THR A 66 7.93 27.92 3.79
CA THR A 66 7.59 28.60 5.05
C THR A 66 7.82 27.69 6.25
N HIS A 67 7.98 28.28 7.44
CA HIS A 67 8.17 27.54 8.69
C HIS A 67 7.07 26.50 8.94
N LYS A 68 5.81 26.82 8.58
CA LYS A 68 4.68 25.89 8.67
C LYS A 68 4.86 24.68 7.75
N GLU A 69 5.28 24.89 6.51
CA GLU A 69 5.50 23.82 5.53
C GLU A 69 6.67 22.93 5.94
N LYS A 70 7.76 23.51 6.48
CA LYS A 70 8.88 22.76 7.04
C LYS A 70 8.45 21.86 8.21
N ILE A 71 7.57 22.35 9.10
CA ILE A 71 7.00 21.53 10.19
C ILE A 71 6.18 20.36 9.62
N THR A 72 5.32 20.61 8.61
CA THR A 72 4.55 19.54 7.98
C THR A 72 5.47 18.50 7.32
N GLN A 73 6.49 18.93 6.60
CA GLN A 73 7.48 18.02 5.99
C GLN A 73 8.25 17.19 7.04
N LEU A 74 8.55 17.77 8.21
CA LEU A 74 9.18 17.04 9.32
C LEU A 74 8.25 15.96 9.89
N LEU A 75 6.97 16.27 10.07
CA LEU A 75 5.99 15.30 10.54
C LEU A 75 5.83 14.15 9.53
N ASP A 76 5.71 14.46 8.24
CA ASP A 76 5.65 13.45 7.18
C ASP A 76 6.93 12.62 7.09
N ALA A 77 8.10 13.22 7.33
CA ALA A 77 9.37 12.51 7.40
C ALA A 77 9.44 11.59 8.63
N ALA A 78 8.96 12.03 9.79
CA ALA A 78 8.90 11.22 11.00
C ALA A 78 7.97 10.00 10.83
N GLU A 79 6.79 10.18 10.25
CA GLU A 79 5.87 9.07 9.95
C GLU A 79 6.48 8.06 8.98
N ARG A 80 7.11 8.54 7.90
CA ARG A 80 7.86 7.68 6.97
C ARG A 80 8.96 6.92 7.68
N ASN A 81 9.72 7.57 8.56
CA ASN A 81 10.80 6.93 9.29
C ASN A 81 10.26 5.83 10.22
N SER A 82 9.19 6.08 10.97
CA SER A 82 8.52 5.07 11.79
C SER A 82 8.01 3.88 10.97
N SER A 83 7.50 4.11 9.76
CA SER A 83 7.11 3.03 8.86
C SER A 83 8.32 2.20 8.41
N LEU A 84 9.44 2.86 8.07
CA LEU A 84 10.68 2.18 7.66
C LEU A 84 11.28 1.36 8.80
N GLU A 85 11.28 1.88 10.03
CA GLU A 85 11.75 1.14 11.22
C GLU A 85 10.95 -0.14 11.45
N ARG A 86 9.62 -0.10 11.31
CA ARG A 86 8.78 -1.31 11.40
C ARG A 86 9.11 -2.32 10.31
N GLN A 87 9.34 -1.86 9.08
CA GLN A 87 9.73 -2.73 7.96
C GLN A 87 11.10 -3.37 8.20
N LEU A 88 12.08 -2.59 8.67
CA LEU A 88 13.41 -3.06 9.01
C LEU A 88 13.35 -4.09 10.14
N HIS A 89 12.55 -3.85 11.18
CA HIS A 89 12.33 -4.79 12.26
C HIS A 89 11.74 -6.12 11.76
N SER A 90 10.68 -6.07 10.94
CA SER A 90 10.07 -7.26 10.34
C SER A 90 11.05 -8.01 9.42
N SER A 91 11.89 -7.29 8.67
CA SER A 91 12.92 -7.89 7.84
C SER A 91 13.99 -8.61 8.68
N ASN A 92 14.46 -7.98 9.74
CA ASN A 92 15.45 -8.57 10.64
C ASN A 92 14.92 -9.82 11.35
N GLN A 93 13.65 -9.81 11.79
CA GLN A 93 13.02 -11.01 12.35
C GLN A 93 12.98 -12.17 11.35
N ARG A 94 12.59 -11.91 10.09
CA ARG A 94 12.57 -12.95 9.04
C ARG A 94 13.97 -13.49 8.74
N LEU A 95 14.97 -12.61 8.72
CA LEU A 95 16.36 -12.97 8.49
C LEU A 95 16.89 -13.87 9.62
N GLU A 96 16.53 -13.58 10.87
CA GLU A 96 16.91 -14.39 12.02
C GLU A 96 16.29 -15.79 11.98
N LEU A 97 14.99 -15.89 11.67
CA LEU A 97 14.34 -17.19 11.48
C LEU A 97 14.99 -17.99 10.33
N ALA A 98 15.34 -17.32 9.23
CA ALA A 98 16.03 -17.97 8.11
C ALA A 98 17.41 -18.50 8.52
N ARG A 99 18.17 -17.74 9.32
CA ARG A 99 19.46 -18.19 9.87
C ARG A 99 19.30 -19.44 10.74
N GLN A 100 18.36 -19.42 11.68
CA GLN A 100 18.07 -20.57 12.54
C GLN A 100 17.67 -21.81 11.73
N HIS A 101 16.85 -21.63 10.68
CA HIS A 101 16.47 -22.73 9.81
C HIS A 101 17.67 -23.30 9.04
N ILE A 102 18.57 -22.45 8.53
CA ILE A 102 19.80 -22.89 7.86
C ILE A 102 20.69 -23.66 8.84
N GLU A 103 20.83 -23.23 10.09
CA GLU A 103 21.59 -23.95 11.11
C GLU A 103 21.00 -25.33 11.40
N LEU A 104 19.67 -25.43 11.55
CA LEU A 104 19.00 -26.72 11.73
C LEU A 104 19.19 -27.66 10.54
N LEU A 105 19.15 -27.15 9.31
CA LEU A 105 19.41 -27.95 8.11
C LEU A 105 20.87 -28.45 8.06
N LYS A 106 21.83 -27.59 8.43
CA LYS A 106 23.23 -27.99 8.54
C LYS A 106 23.44 -29.05 9.62
N ALA A 107 22.83 -28.90 10.79
CA ALA A 107 22.92 -29.88 11.87
C ALA A 107 22.34 -31.24 11.44
N LYS A 108 21.17 -31.25 10.79
CA LYS A 108 20.55 -32.48 10.26
C LYS A 108 21.39 -33.14 9.17
N GLN A 109 22.04 -32.37 8.29
CA GLN A 109 22.96 -32.94 7.30
C GLN A 109 24.17 -33.61 7.97
N VAL A 110 24.74 -33.01 9.02
CA VAL A 110 25.87 -33.60 9.76
C VAL A 110 25.44 -34.90 10.48
N GLU A 111 24.27 -34.93 11.12
CA GLU A 111 23.74 -36.16 11.74
C GLU A 111 23.47 -37.26 10.70
N THR A 112 22.98 -36.89 9.51
CA THR A 112 22.72 -37.85 8.42
C THR A 112 24.01 -38.44 7.85
N VAL A 113 25.11 -37.67 7.83
CA VAL A 113 26.44 -38.13 7.37
C VAL A 113 27.13 -38.99 8.43
N MET A 114 26.89 -38.75 9.73
CA MET A 114 27.50 -39.55 10.81
C MET A 114 26.76 -40.86 11.12
N ALA A 115 25.54 -41.06 10.61
CA ALA A 115 24.70 -42.21 10.90
C ALA A 115 24.78 -43.38 9.90
N GLN A 116 25.66 -43.34 8.89
CA GLN A 116 25.85 -44.47 7.95
C GLN A 116 27.23 -45.14 8.12
N PRO A 117 27.28 -46.40 8.61
CA PRO A 117 28.40 -47.29 8.34
C PRO A 117 28.25 -47.93 6.95
N SER A 118 29.39 -48.04 6.27
CA SER A 118 29.59 -48.66 4.97
C SER A 118 28.97 -50.07 4.85
N GLN A 119 28.20 -50.32 3.80
CA GLN A 119 28.21 -51.57 3.01
C GLN A 119 27.34 -51.43 1.75
N GLY A 120 27.84 -51.97 0.64
CA GLY A 120 27.25 -51.80 -0.69
C GLY A 120 26.21 -52.84 -1.09
N ILE A 121 25.88 -52.75 -2.39
CA ILE A 121 25.14 -53.65 -3.28
C ILE A 121 23.67 -53.25 -3.58
N ALA A 122 23.39 -53.30 -4.90
CA ALA A 122 22.14 -53.44 -5.65
C ALA A 122 21.36 -52.18 -6.09
N LEU A 123 21.41 -51.96 -7.41
CA LEU A 123 20.38 -51.30 -8.21
C LEU A 123 18.99 -51.86 -7.89
N GLN A 124 18.03 -50.99 -7.58
CA GLN A 124 16.65 -51.06 -8.09
C GLN A 124 15.94 -49.71 -7.91
N SER A 125 15.11 -49.40 -8.90
CA SER A 125 14.60 -48.08 -9.26
C SER A 125 13.13 -47.88 -8.85
N LYS A 126 12.83 -46.87 -8.02
CA LYS A 126 11.63 -45.99 -8.04
C LYS A 126 11.64 -45.00 -6.83
N PRO A 127 10.90 -43.87 -6.90
CA PRO A 127 11.48 -42.54 -6.85
C PRO A 127 11.50 -41.93 -5.45
N ALA A 128 12.63 -41.30 -5.11
CA ALA A 128 12.79 -40.44 -3.96
C ALA A 128 12.20 -39.04 -4.23
N PRO A 129 11.68 -38.35 -3.19
CA PRO A 129 11.11 -37.02 -3.29
C PRO A 129 12.18 -36.00 -3.68
N LYS A 130 11.84 -35.12 -4.62
CA LYS A 130 12.72 -34.11 -5.21
C LYS A 130 13.37 -33.23 -4.14
N SER A 131 14.69 -33.40 -4.03
CA SER A 131 15.66 -32.50 -3.45
C SER A 131 15.69 -31.14 -4.16
N GLU A 132 15.74 -30.07 -3.37
CA GLU A 132 16.29 -28.73 -3.66
C GLU A 132 15.68 -27.91 -4.83
N PRO A 133 15.54 -26.57 -4.68
CA PRO A 133 15.08 -25.74 -5.77
C PRO A 133 16.17 -25.73 -6.84
N ALA A 134 16.02 -26.57 -7.85
CA ALA A 134 16.69 -26.39 -9.11
C ALA A 134 16.53 -24.91 -9.49
N HIS A 135 17.65 -24.21 -9.71
CA HIS A 135 17.63 -22.98 -10.50
C HIS A 135 17.08 -23.35 -11.88
N THR A 136 15.75 -23.36 -12.00
CA THR A 136 15.09 -23.39 -13.29
C THR A 136 15.65 -22.20 -14.06
N PRO A 137 16.30 -22.43 -15.21
CA PRO A 137 16.84 -21.36 -16.02
C PRO A 137 15.76 -20.31 -16.22
N ILE A 138 16.11 -19.03 -16.03
CA ILE A 138 15.20 -17.94 -16.37
C ILE A 138 14.93 -18.09 -17.87
N PRO A 139 13.66 -18.28 -18.30
CA PRO A 139 13.36 -18.44 -19.71
C PRO A 139 13.82 -17.21 -20.50
N ASP A 140 14.50 -17.43 -21.62
CA ASP A 140 14.89 -16.34 -22.53
C ASP A 140 13.66 -15.62 -23.11
N ASP A 141 12.54 -16.34 -23.25
CA ASP A 141 11.27 -15.77 -23.73
C ASP A 141 10.07 -16.36 -22.97
N TRP A 142 9.48 -15.52 -22.12
CA TRP A 142 8.29 -15.85 -21.32
C TRP A 142 7.05 -16.14 -22.16
N ARG A 143 6.98 -15.68 -23.41
CA ARG A 143 5.82 -15.92 -24.29
C ARG A 143 5.71 -17.36 -24.74
N LYS A 144 6.82 -18.11 -24.73
CA LYS A 144 6.87 -19.53 -25.12
C LYS A 144 6.48 -20.47 -23.99
N MET A 145 6.42 -19.98 -22.75
CA MET A 145 6.05 -20.79 -21.59
C MET A 145 4.55 -21.09 -21.63
N SER A 146 4.17 -22.35 -21.39
CA SER A 146 2.75 -22.72 -21.36
C SER A 146 2.03 -22.08 -20.18
N ASN A 147 0.71 -21.94 -20.27
CA ASN A 147 -0.11 -21.40 -19.19
C ASN A 147 0.05 -22.22 -17.88
N ALA A 148 0.09 -23.55 -17.97
CA ALA A 148 0.29 -24.45 -16.83
C ALA A 148 1.66 -24.25 -16.16
N GLU A 149 2.74 -24.20 -16.95
CA GLU A 149 4.09 -23.97 -16.45
C GLU A 149 4.24 -22.58 -15.81
N LEU A 150 3.63 -21.56 -16.44
CA LEU A 150 3.67 -20.21 -15.91
C LEU A 150 2.91 -20.12 -14.59
N ASN A 151 1.73 -20.75 -14.46
CA ASN A 151 0.91 -20.68 -13.25
C ASN A 151 1.68 -21.15 -12.00
N GLY A 152 2.37 -22.29 -12.10
CA GLY A 152 3.20 -22.83 -11.02
C GLY A 152 4.58 -22.16 -10.85
N SER A 153 4.99 -21.30 -11.78
CA SER A 153 6.32 -20.69 -11.76
C SER A 153 6.46 -19.56 -10.74
N HIS A 154 7.49 -19.68 -9.90
CA HIS A 154 7.95 -18.65 -8.95
C HIS A 154 9.26 -17.98 -9.38
N ILE A 155 9.70 -18.24 -10.62
CA ILE A 155 10.95 -17.70 -11.18
C ILE A 155 10.85 -16.16 -11.28
N PRO A 156 11.92 -15.40 -10.98
CA PRO A 156 11.93 -13.95 -11.18
C PRO A 156 11.51 -13.58 -12.61
N GLY A 157 10.48 -12.75 -12.75
CA GLY A 157 9.89 -12.37 -14.05
C GLY A 157 8.59 -13.10 -14.39
N SER A 158 8.30 -14.25 -13.76
CA SER A 158 7.06 -14.99 -14.04
C SER A 158 5.81 -14.18 -13.69
N ALA A 159 5.84 -13.45 -12.56
CA ALA A 159 4.74 -12.58 -12.13
C ALA A 159 4.41 -11.49 -13.16
N ASP A 160 5.43 -10.94 -13.83
CA ASP A 160 5.23 -9.88 -14.83
C ASP A 160 4.51 -10.44 -16.07
N GLU A 161 4.88 -11.63 -16.53
CA GLU A 161 4.19 -12.31 -17.63
C GLU A 161 2.76 -12.72 -17.24
N LYS A 162 2.53 -13.20 -16.01
CA LYS A 162 1.17 -13.51 -15.50
C LYS A 162 0.28 -12.28 -15.53
N ILE A 163 0.81 -11.11 -15.14
CA ILE A 163 0.08 -9.84 -15.20
C ILE A 163 -0.19 -9.45 -16.65
N ARG A 164 0.81 -9.56 -17.54
CA ARG A 164 0.65 -9.27 -18.97
C ARG A 164 -0.45 -10.12 -19.61
N ARG A 165 -0.42 -11.44 -19.41
CA ARG A 165 -1.46 -12.37 -19.92
C ARG A 165 -2.83 -12.10 -19.33
N SER A 166 -2.89 -11.61 -18.08
CA SER A 166 -4.16 -11.22 -17.46
C SER A 166 -4.77 -9.97 -18.09
N ILE A 167 -3.95 -8.99 -18.51
CA ILE A 167 -4.43 -7.82 -19.25
C ILE A 167 -5.02 -8.25 -20.60
N GLU A 168 -4.27 -9.07 -21.34
CA GLU A 168 -4.68 -9.61 -22.64
C GLU A 168 -5.99 -10.41 -22.52
N ALA A 169 -6.11 -11.28 -21.51
CA ALA A 169 -7.32 -12.05 -21.26
C ALA A 169 -8.56 -11.17 -21.03
N VAL A 170 -8.44 -10.06 -20.28
CA VAL A 170 -9.56 -9.13 -20.09
C VAL A 170 -9.90 -8.41 -21.39
N GLN A 171 -8.90 -8.00 -22.17
CA GLN A 171 -9.11 -7.34 -23.46
C GLN A 171 -9.82 -8.25 -24.47
N GLU A 172 -9.37 -9.51 -24.57
CA GLU A 172 -10.00 -10.53 -25.42
C GLU A 172 -11.43 -10.84 -24.98
N PHE A 173 -11.65 -11.02 -23.68
CA PHE A 173 -12.99 -11.23 -23.12
C PHE A 173 -13.94 -10.07 -23.43
N ASN A 174 -13.45 -8.84 -23.33
CA ASN A 174 -14.24 -7.64 -23.59
C ASN A 174 -14.49 -7.36 -25.07
N ALA A 175 -13.66 -7.89 -25.99
CA ALA A 175 -13.72 -7.57 -27.42
C ALA A 175 -15.06 -7.97 -28.08
N GLY A 176 -15.79 -8.93 -27.50
CA GLY A 176 -17.10 -9.38 -27.96
C GLY A 176 -18.30 -8.85 -27.17
N LEU A 177 -18.09 -7.93 -26.22
CA LEU A 177 -19.12 -7.48 -25.29
C LEU A 177 -19.46 -6.00 -25.46
N ASP A 178 -20.71 -5.67 -25.18
CA ASP A 178 -21.13 -4.28 -25.03
C ASP A 178 -20.44 -3.63 -23.84
N LYS A 179 -20.21 -2.31 -23.93
CA LYS A 179 -19.46 -1.55 -22.93
C LYS A 179 -20.04 -1.66 -21.51
N ALA A 180 -21.36 -1.87 -21.40
CA ALA A 180 -22.02 -2.09 -20.11
C ALA A 180 -21.60 -3.42 -19.46
N ASP A 181 -21.26 -4.43 -20.26
CA ASP A 181 -20.92 -5.80 -19.84
C ASP A 181 -19.42 -6.07 -19.76
N GLN A 182 -18.61 -5.16 -20.30
CA GLN A 182 -17.16 -5.23 -20.22
C GLN A 182 -16.64 -5.08 -18.78
N TRP A 183 -15.55 -5.78 -18.49
CA TRP A 183 -14.77 -5.61 -17.25
C TRP A 183 -13.81 -4.43 -17.37
N SER A 184 -13.81 -3.54 -16.38
CA SER A 184 -12.71 -2.58 -16.24
C SER A 184 -11.43 -3.28 -15.78
N ILE A 185 -10.29 -2.92 -16.37
CA ILE A 185 -8.98 -3.53 -16.07
C ILE A 185 -8.36 -2.77 -14.88
N THR A 186 -8.76 -3.14 -13.67
CA THR A 186 -8.24 -2.52 -12.44
C THR A 186 -7.13 -3.36 -11.80
N PRO A 187 -6.28 -2.79 -10.93
CA PRO A 187 -5.26 -3.55 -10.22
C PRO A 187 -5.81 -4.77 -9.47
N THR A 188 -7.03 -4.67 -8.92
CA THR A 188 -7.70 -5.77 -8.23
C THR A 188 -8.08 -6.92 -9.17
N VAL A 189 -8.57 -6.61 -10.38
CA VAL A 189 -8.86 -7.64 -11.40
C VAL A 189 -7.58 -8.34 -11.83
N LEU A 190 -6.52 -7.56 -12.09
CA LEU A 190 -5.21 -8.11 -12.45
C LEU A 190 -4.61 -8.95 -11.35
N GLN A 191 -4.74 -8.55 -10.08
CA GLN A 191 -4.31 -9.32 -8.93
C GLN A 191 -5.01 -10.67 -8.88
N LYS A 192 -6.34 -10.69 -9.00
CA LYS A 192 -7.14 -11.91 -8.98
C LYS A 192 -6.77 -12.82 -10.14
N LEU A 193 -6.83 -12.34 -11.38
CA LEU A 193 -6.51 -13.17 -12.56
C LEU A 193 -5.08 -13.69 -12.53
N SER A 194 -4.11 -12.83 -12.29
CA SER A 194 -2.69 -13.23 -12.33
C SER A 194 -2.27 -14.10 -11.16
N GLY A 195 -3.02 -14.10 -10.06
CA GLY A 195 -2.61 -14.73 -8.79
C GLY A 195 -1.40 -14.05 -8.14
N SER A 196 -0.97 -12.91 -8.67
CA SER A 196 0.16 -12.14 -8.13
C SER A 196 -0.29 -11.30 -6.94
N ASN A 197 0.65 -11.00 -6.03
CA ASN A 197 0.40 -10.10 -4.92
C ASN A 197 0.07 -8.66 -5.43
N ALA A 198 -0.82 -7.93 -4.76
CA ALA A 198 -1.15 -6.54 -5.05
C ALA A 198 0.08 -5.63 -5.21
N ASN A 199 1.09 -5.81 -4.35
CA ASN A 199 2.34 -5.04 -4.46
C ASN A 199 3.07 -5.33 -5.78
N ARG A 200 3.09 -6.60 -6.24
CA ARG A 200 3.70 -6.96 -7.53
C ARG A 200 2.97 -6.33 -8.71
N VAL A 201 1.64 -6.29 -8.66
CA VAL A 201 0.83 -5.61 -9.69
C VAL A 201 1.14 -4.11 -9.71
N LYS A 202 1.22 -3.47 -8.54
CA LYS A 202 1.57 -2.05 -8.42
C LYS A 202 2.99 -1.77 -8.95
N ASP A 203 3.96 -2.61 -8.59
CA ASP A 203 5.34 -2.48 -9.03
C ASP A 203 5.48 -2.70 -10.54
N TYR A 204 4.72 -3.64 -11.11
CA TYR A 204 4.66 -3.86 -12.55
C TYR A 204 4.14 -2.61 -13.28
N LEU A 205 2.99 -2.07 -12.87
CA LEU A 205 2.43 -0.87 -13.50
C LEU A 205 3.32 0.37 -13.34
N SER A 206 4.06 0.45 -12.23
CA SER A 206 5.05 1.54 -12.02
C SER A 206 6.25 1.42 -12.96
N ARG A 207 6.70 0.19 -13.25
CA ARG A 207 7.81 -0.09 -14.19
C ARG A 207 7.39 0.01 -15.66
N HIS A 208 6.09 -0.09 -15.95
CA HIS A 208 5.52 -0.03 -17.29
C HIS A 208 4.51 1.15 -17.39
N PRO A 209 5.00 2.41 -17.41
CA PRO A 209 4.13 3.59 -17.39
C PRO A 209 3.27 3.71 -18.66
N ASP A 210 3.75 3.20 -19.79
CA ASP A 210 3.03 3.06 -21.05
C ASP A 210 1.79 2.17 -20.89
N ILE A 211 1.95 1.01 -20.26
CA ILE A 211 0.84 0.11 -19.94
C ILE A 211 -0.12 0.79 -18.96
N ALA A 212 0.39 1.43 -17.91
CA ALA A 212 -0.44 2.14 -16.95
C ALA A 212 -1.28 3.25 -17.61
N GLN A 213 -0.69 4.01 -18.53
CA GLN A 213 -1.38 5.04 -19.29
C GLN A 213 -2.42 4.45 -20.24
N MET A 214 -2.09 3.36 -20.94
CA MET A 214 -3.02 2.63 -21.80
C MET A 214 -4.23 2.13 -21.00
N LEU A 215 -4.02 1.52 -19.83
CA LEU A 215 -5.11 1.07 -18.95
C LEU A 215 -5.96 2.23 -18.44
N LYS A 216 -5.36 3.39 -18.15
CA LYS A 216 -6.11 4.59 -17.76
C LYS A 216 -7.01 5.09 -18.89
N GLN A 217 -6.51 5.09 -20.12
CA GLN A 217 -7.28 5.46 -21.31
C GLN A 217 -8.39 4.44 -21.58
N TYR A 218 -8.05 3.14 -21.57
CA TYR A 218 -9.00 2.04 -21.72
C TYR A 218 -10.14 2.15 -20.72
N ASN A 219 -9.82 2.44 -19.45
CA ASN A 219 -10.81 2.52 -18.39
C ASN A 219 -11.57 3.85 -18.30
N SER A 220 -11.20 4.86 -19.09
CA SER A 220 -11.82 6.21 -19.03
C SER A 220 -13.33 6.20 -19.25
N GLY A 221 -13.82 5.19 -19.97
CA GLY A 221 -15.23 5.02 -20.28
C GLY A 221 -16.03 4.18 -19.28
N PHE A 222 -15.41 3.62 -18.23
CA PHE A 222 -16.09 2.77 -17.27
C PHE A 222 -16.54 3.55 -16.03
N GLY A 223 -17.72 3.21 -15.52
CA GLY A 223 -18.23 3.79 -14.28
C GLY A 223 -17.48 3.27 -13.06
N TYR A 224 -17.57 4.01 -11.95
CA TYR A 224 -16.95 3.62 -10.67
C TYR A 224 -17.39 2.22 -10.17
N HIS A 225 -18.58 1.77 -10.56
CA HIS A 225 -19.15 0.47 -10.18
C HIS A 225 -19.13 -0.57 -11.31
N GLN A 226 -18.32 -0.39 -12.36
CA GLN A 226 -18.30 -1.28 -13.53
C GLN A 226 -18.14 -2.77 -13.16
N ASN A 227 -17.25 -3.07 -12.20
CA ASN A 227 -16.95 -4.45 -11.80
C ASN A 227 -17.76 -4.89 -10.56
N ARG A 228 -18.65 -4.03 -10.05
CA ARG A 228 -19.40 -4.35 -8.82
C ARG A 228 -20.38 -5.49 -9.13
N TYR A 229 -20.49 -6.44 -8.20
CA TYR A 229 -21.39 -7.60 -8.29
C TYR A 229 -21.09 -8.61 -9.42
N ARG A 230 -19.99 -8.49 -10.15
CA ARG A 230 -19.61 -9.43 -11.22
C ARG A 230 -18.92 -10.73 -10.75
N GLY A 231 -18.67 -10.88 -9.45
CA GLY A 231 -18.03 -12.07 -8.88
C GLY A 231 -16.50 -12.08 -9.03
N ASP A 232 -15.92 -13.28 -9.08
CA ASP A 232 -14.47 -13.44 -9.28
C ASP A 232 -14.11 -13.44 -10.78
N PRO A 233 -13.17 -12.59 -11.24
CA PRO A 233 -12.68 -12.62 -12.60
C PRO A 233 -12.25 -14.02 -13.09
N ARG A 234 -11.70 -14.87 -12.22
CA ARG A 234 -11.24 -16.22 -12.60
C ARG A 234 -12.36 -17.16 -13.02
N GLU A 235 -13.59 -16.89 -12.55
CA GLU A 235 -14.78 -17.65 -12.94
C GLU A 235 -15.30 -17.20 -14.31
N ALA A 236 -15.08 -15.93 -14.65
CA ALA A 236 -15.57 -15.33 -15.90
C ALA A 236 -14.60 -15.50 -17.08
N MET A 237 -13.29 -15.44 -16.85
CA MET A 237 -12.29 -15.45 -17.92
C MET A 237 -11.04 -16.27 -17.57
N ARG A 238 -10.38 -16.78 -18.62
CA ARG A 238 -9.14 -17.55 -18.56
C ARG A 238 -8.09 -16.90 -19.47
N TRP A 239 -6.82 -17.19 -19.24
CA TRP A 239 -5.78 -16.77 -20.19
C TRP A 239 -5.98 -17.43 -21.55
N ALA A 240 -5.52 -16.74 -22.60
CA ALA A 240 -5.68 -17.19 -23.98
C ALA A 240 -5.17 -18.62 -24.18
N LEU A 241 -5.96 -19.43 -24.88
CA LEU A 241 -5.61 -20.81 -25.25
C LEU A 241 -4.39 -20.88 -26.16
N ALA A 242 -4.02 -19.77 -26.81
CA ALA A 242 -2.81 -19.65 -27.62
C ALA A 242 -1.53 -20.00 -26.82
N TYR A 243 -1.56 -19.87 -25.50
CA TYR A 243 -0.44 -20.20 -24.63
C TYR A 243 -0.58 -21.60 -23.96
N GLY A 244 -1.49 -22.45 -24.44
CA GLY A 244 -1.71 -23.82 -23.93
C GLY A 244 -2.90 -23.94 -22.98
N GLU A 245 -3.27 -25.19 -22.68
CA GLU A 245 -4.38 -25.50 -21.76
C GLU A 245 -4.12 -24.95 -20.37
N TYR A 246 -5.19 -24.51 -19.72
CA TYR A 246 -5.14 -23.87 -18.42
C TYR A 246 -6.16 -24.50 -17.47
N GLU A 247 -5.63 -25.18 -16.46
CA GLU A 247 -6.37 -25.61 -15.28
C GLU A 247 -5.98 -24.72 -14.09
N TRP A 248 -6.99 -24.24 -13.38
CA TRP A 248 -6.84 -23.33 -12.24
C TRP A 248 -6.27 -24.02 -11.00
#